data_AF-A0AAV4W118-F1
#
_entry.id   AF-A0AAV4W118-F1
#
_cell.length_a   1.000
_cell.length_b   1.000
_cell.length_c   1.000
_cell.angle_alpha   90.00
_cell.angle_beta   90.00
_cell.angle_gamma   90.00
#
_symmetry.space_group_name_H-M   'P 1'
#
loop_
_entity.id
_entity.type
_entity.pdbx_description
1 polymer ?
#
loop_
_entity_poly.entity_id
_entity_poly.type
_entity_poly.pdbx_seq_one_letter_code
_entity_poly.pdbx_strand_id
1 'polypeptide(L)' 'MMHLEDNIYDGDLLKEHEISGASHVISPSGQSNPSIPKGTKKITIDWLWDSIKLQKQLPTKMYKPD' A
#
# COMPACT_ATOMS: atom_id res chain seq x y z
N MET A 1 -4.05 12.61 -31.38
CA MET A 1 -4.73 12.63 -30.07
C MET A 1 -4.08 11.52 -29.27
N MET A 2 -3.14 11.84 -28.37
CA MET A 2 -2.48 10.82 -27.52
C MET A 2 -3.44 10.48 -26.39
N HIS A 3 -3.87 9.22 -26.31
CA HIS A 3 -4.51 8.69 -25.11
C HIS A 3 -3.42 8.53 -24.05
N LEU A 4 -3.56 9.29 -22.96
CA LEU A 4 -2.67 9.20 -21.81
C LEU A 4 -3.02 7.88 -21.07
N GLU A 5 -2.39 6.78 -21.45
CA GLU A 5 -2.49 5.50 -20.75
C GLU A 5 -1.45 5.45 -19.61
N ASP A 6 -1.48 6.39 -18.67
CA ASP A 6 -0.47 6.45 -17.61
C ASP A 6 -1.11 6.57 -16.22
N ASN A 7 -1.84 5.51 -15.84
CA ASN A 7 -1.88 4.95 -14.49
C ASN A 7 -3.02 3.91 -14.40
N ILE A 8 -2.70 2.64 -14.62
CA ILE A 8 -3.67 1.53 -14.45
C ILE A 8 -4.13 1.42 -12.99
N TYR A 9 -3.39 2.02 -12.05
CA TYR A 9 -3.68 1.99 -10.62
C TYR A 9 -3.65 3.41 -10.02
N ASP A 10 -4.77 3.83 -9.44
CA ASP A 10 -5.03 5.17 -8.89
C ASP A 10 -4.55 5.31 -7.43
N GLY A 11 -3.36 4.77 -7.13
CA GLY A 11 -2.79 4.80 -5.80
C GLY A 11 -1.71 5.87 -5.66
N ASP A 12 -1.80 6.70 -4.61
CA ASP A 12 -0.79 7.69 -4.30
C ASP A 12 0.36 7.10 -3.47
N LEU A 13 1.59 7.21 -3.99
CA LEU A 13 2.79 6.91 -3.23
C LEU A 13 3.24 8.17 -2.45
N LEU A 14 3.02 8.15 -1.14
CA LEU A 14 3.36 9.25 -0.24
C LEU A 14 4.82 9.20 0.21
N LYS A 15 5.39 10.37 0.52
CA LYS A 15 6.71 10.47 1.15
C LYS A 15 6.62 10.14 2.64
N GLU A 16 7.74 9.83 3.28
CA GLU A 16 7.80 9.44 4.69
C GLU A 16 7.18 10.48 5.64
N HIS A 17 7.40 11.78 5.40
CA HIS A 17 6.83 12.84 6.23
C HIS A 17 5.30 13.01 6.06
N GLU A 18 4.71 12.38 5.05
CA GLU A 18 3.27 12.40 4.75
C GLU A 18 2.56 11.16 5.30
N ILE A 19 3.25 10.32 6.08
CA ILE A 19 2.72 9.05 6.64
C ILE A 19 1.40 9.25 7.39
N SER A 20 1.16 10.42 7.98
CA SER A 20 -0.10 10.79 8.65
C SER A 20 -1.34 10.70 7.74
N GLY A 21 -1.16 10.91 6.43
CA GLY A 21 -2.21 10.78 5.41
C GLY A 21 -2.30 9.38 4.78
N ALA A 22 -1.40 8.45 5.15
CA ALA A 22 -1.34 7.15 4.51
C ALA A 22 -2.51 6.26 4.93
N SER A 23 -3.25 5.73 3.94
CA SER A 23 -4.27 4.69 4.16
C SER A 23 -3.65 3.31 4.41
N HIS A 24 -2.49 3.05 3.80
CA HIS A 24 -1.75 1.80 3.88
C HIS A 24 -0.26 2.09 4.06
N VAL A 25 0.42 1.26 4.84
CA VAL A 25 1.88 1.27 4.99
C VAL A 25 2.38 -0.13 4.67
N ILE A 26 3.26 -0.23 3.68
CA ILE A 26 3.95 -1.47 3.37
C ILE A 26 5.12 -1.62 4.34
N SER A 27 5.15 -2.71 5.09
CA SER A 27 6.21 -3.02 6.03
C SER A 27 6.79 -4.40 5.73
N PRO A 28 8.12 -4.55 5.68
CA PRO A 28 8.75 -5.87 5.76
C PRO A 28 8.39 -6.56 7.07
N SER A 29 8.26 -7.89 7.04
CA SER A 29 8.10 -8.71 8.26
C SER A 29 9.29 -8.49 9.19
N GLY A 30 9.04 -8.37 10.50
CA GLY A 30 10.11 -8.24 11.50
C GLY A 30 10.78 -6.87 11.64
N GLN A 31 10.34 -5.82 10.92
CA GLN A 31 10.78 -4.44 11.19
C GLN A 31 9.79 -3.68 12.08
N SER A 32 10.33 -3.10 13.15
CA SER A 32 9.66 -2.12 14.00
C SER A 32 9.58 -0.78 13.26
N ASN A 33 8.43 -0.53 12.63
CA ASN A 33 8.19 0.72 11.91
C ASN A 33 7.98 1.92 12.87
N PRO A 34 8.28 3.15 12.39
CA PRO A 34 7.92 4.38 13.09
C PRO A 34 6.41 4.44 13.35
N SER A 35 6.00 5.20 14.38
CA SER A 35 4.60 5.36 14.84
C SER A 35 3.60 5.45 13.69
N ILE A 36 2.94 4.33 13.39
CA ILE A 36 1.91 4.25 12.35
C ILE A 36 0.66 4.96 12.87
N PRO A 37 0.07 5.91 12.10
CA PRO A 37 -1.14 6.59 12.52
C PRO A 37 -2.29 5.62 12.79
N LYS A 38 -3.16 6.00 13.74
CA LYS A 38 -4.35 5.21 14.07
C LYS A 38 -5.27 5.13 12.86
N GLY A 39 -5.60 3.91 12.43
CA GLY A 39 -6.48 3.65 11.29
C GLY A 39 -5.73 3.32 9.99
N THR A 40 -4.43 3.60 9.91
CA THR A 40 -3.58 3.17 8.80
C THR A 40 -3.37 1.65 8.84
N LYS A 41 -3.52 0.99 7.70
CA LYS A 41 -3.36 -0.45 7.59
C LYS A 41 -1.90 -0.81 7.31
N LYS A 42 -1.27 -1.52 8.24
CA LYS A 42 0.05 -2.14 8.02
C LYS A 42 -0.13 -3.43 7.20
N ILE A 43 0.56 -3.52 6.06
CA ILE A 43 0.46 -4.65 5.13
C ILE A 43 1.84 -5.09 4.61
N THR A 44 1.97 -6.32 4.12
CA THR A 44 3.15 -6.79 3.39
C THR A 44 3.11 -6.31 1.94
N ILE A 45 4.28 -6.36 1.26
CA ILE A 45 4.38 -5.98 -0.15
C ILE A 45 3.59 -6.91 -1.09
N ASP A 46 3.31 -8.14 -0.65
CA ASP A 46 2.56 -9.12 -1.43
C ASP A 46 1.14 -8.62 -1.74
N TRP A 47 0.52 -7.84 -0.85
CA TRP A 47 -0.79 -7.25 -1.10
C TRP A 47 -0.80 -6.36 -2.34
N LEU A 48 0.26 -5.57 -2.53
CA LEU A 48 0.40 -4.68 -3.67
C LEU A 48 0.55 -5.50 -4.96
N TRP A 49 1.47 -6.47 -4.94
CA TRP A 49 1.74 -7.29 -6.12
C TRP A 49 0.56 -8.17 -6.51
N ASP A 50 -0.14 -8.78 -5.56
CA ASP A 50 -1.30 -9.60 -5.84
C ASP A 50 -2.49 -8.75 -6.32
N SER A 51 -2.66 -7.54 -5.78
CA SER A 51 -3.71 -6.62 -6.26
C SER A 51 -3.46 -6.18 -7.70
N ILE A 52 -2.19 -5.97 -8.08
CA ILE A 52 -1.78 -5.69 -9.46
C ILE A 52 -2.01 -6.91 -10.36
N LYS A 53 -1.52 -8.09 -9.96
CA LYS A 53 -1.64 -9.33 -10.76
C LYS A 53 -3.09 -9.70 -11.03
N LEU A 54 -3.97 -9.54 -10.04
CA LEU A 54 -5.39 -9.86 -10.14
C LEU A 54 -6.25 -8.70 -10.65
N GLN A 55 -5.63 -7.54 -10.92
CA GLN A 55 -6.31 -6.31 -11.34
C GLN A 55 -7.50 -5.96 -10.44
N LYS A 56 -7.34 -6.18 -9.13
CA LYS A 56 -8.40 -6.02 -8.13
C LYS A 56 -7.80 -5.65 -6.78
N GLN A 57 -8.42 -4.71 -6.08
CA GLN A 57 -8.04 -4.40 -4.71
C GLN A 57 -8.39 -5.57 -3.78
N LEU A 58 -7.37 -6.21 -3.21
CA LEU A 58 -7.54 -7.35 -2.31
C LEU A 58 -7.81 -6.92 -0.86
N PRO A 59 -8.45 -7.78 -0.05
CA PRO A 59 -8.63 -7.50 1.37
C PRO A 59 -7.29 -7.56 2.13
N THR A 60 -7.00 -6.54 2.93
CA THR A 60 -5.73 -6.41 3.66
C THR A 60 -5.57 -7.37 4.84
N LYS A 61 -6.64 -8.06 5.27
CA LYS A 61 -6.63 -8.91 6.48
C LYS A 61 -5.65 -10.09 6.38
N MET A 62 -5.42 -10.61 5.17
CA MET A 62 -4.55 -11.76 4.91
C MET A 62 -3.07 -11.39 4.72
N TYR A 63 -2.76 -10.09 4.66
CA TYR A 63 -1.43 -9.57 4.30
C TYR A 63 -0.81 -8.79 5.45
N LYS A 64 -1.05 -9.21 6.69
CA LYS A 64 -0.45 -8.56 7.85
C LYS A 64 1.01 -9.01 7.97
N PRO A 65 1.96 -8.09 8.17
CA PRO A 65 3.33 -8.47 8.47
C PRO A 65 3.39 -9.15 9.84
N ASP A 66 4.16 -10.24 9.92
CA ASP A 66 4.46 -10.98 11.15
C ASP A 66 5.18 -10.12 12.21
#